data_AF-A0A511MSJ7-F1
#
_entry.id   AF-A0A511MSJ7-F1
#
_cell.length_a   1.000
_cell.length_b   1.000
_cell.length_c   1.000
_cell.angle_alpha   90.00
_cell.angle_beta   90.00
_cell.angle_gamma   90.00
#
_symmetry.space_group_name_H-M   'P 1'
#
loop_
_entity.id
_entity.type
_entity.pdbx_description
1 polymer ?
#
loop_
_entity_poly.entity_id
_entity_poly.type
_entity_poly.pdbx_seq_one_letter_code
_entity_poly.pdbx_strand_id
1 'polypeptide(L)'
;MTGTVQVRQAADGLWIIGPEGAPTVLDETAAIDVLVLEAAGGHLTWSLLAGQSLPAAVLDDVKLAQGWLWAVFGEQVALAVDAGETGELVAVPGMPELVTDAWRLGYAHWAARWWPASIIDGIAPLDERLLREEIATLSAACELIVDGADEYSEAAEQHADELADTPGRAEDYALAAGPATTVPSGALVLARGSGGWDWHRCPPGLLDASEQAVSWEVLRGAGTTTVLVRVVAAARGDVPSHLYPHALVRTSSGTAVAPLTLAGDVWGVEVPAPEGAESTVTVEVYVPGVGGPEPGSPEMRRRVREFALSRLSRATDPTDHPTDAPLLAEIAAAESDSDF
;
A
#
# COMPACT_ATOMS: atom_id res chain seq x y z
N MET A 1 -21.73 15.67 8.60
CA MET A 1 -21.34 14.84 7.45
C MET A 1 -22.60 14.60 6.64
N THR A 2 -22.76 15.29 5.51
CA THR A 2 -23.95 15.21 4.66
C THR A 2 -23.47 15.37 3.23
N GLY A 3 -23.97 14.56 2.33
CA GLY A 3 -23.53 14.56 0.94
C GLY A 3 -24.59 14.01 0.02
N THR A 4 -24.40 14.23 -1.27
CA THR A 4 -25.21 13.62 -2.31
C THR A 4 -24.62 12.26 -2.67
N VAL A 5 -25.46 11.24 -2.77
CA VAL A 5 -25.10 9.92 -3.28
C VAL A 5 -25.98 9.53 -4.45
N GLN A 6 -25.39 8.82 -5.41
CA GLN A 6 -26.11 8.17 -6.49
C GLN A 6 -26.39 6.73 -6.09
N VAL A 7 -27.66 6.35 -6.10
CA VAL A 7 -28.11 4.96 -5.98
C VAL A 7 -28.38 4.42 -7.38
N ARG A 8 -27.74 3.30 -7.74
CA ARG A 8 -27.90 2.64 -9.04
C ARG A 8 -27.75 1.13 -8.92
N GLN A 9 -28.32 0.41 -9.88
CA GLN A 9 -28.13 -1.03 -10.02
C GLN A 9 -27.17 -1.32 -11.17
N ALA A 10 -26.22 -2.23 -10.95
CA ALA A 10 -25.36 -2.77 -11.99
C ALA A 10 -26.03 -3.95 -12.73
N ALA A 11 -25.48 -4.32 -13.88
CA ALA A 11 -26.10 -5.29 -14.79
C ALA A 11 -26.17 -6.73 -14.23
N ASP A 12 -25.35 -7.02 -13.22
CA ASP A 12 -25.24 -8.30 -12.49
C ASP A 12 -26.16 -8.38 -11.27
N GLY A 13 -26.95 -7.34 -11.00
CA GLY A 13 -27.86 -7.27 -9.86
C GLY A 13 -27.24 -6.65 -8.61
N LEU A 14 -25.97 -6.24 -8.66
CA LEU A 14 -25.32 -5.51 -7.57
C LEU A 14 -25.90 -4.10 -7.42
N TRP A 15 -25.96 -3.62 -6.18
CA TRP A 15 -26.34 -2.25 -5.88
C TRP A 15 -25.13 -1.39 -5.61
N ILE A 16 -25.13 -0.18 -6.13
CA ILE A 16 -24.04 0.78 -5.94
C ILE A 16 -24.60 2.07 -5.39
N ILE A 17 -24.05 2.50 -4.27
CA ILE A 17 -24.45 3.71 -3.54
C ILE A 17 -23.18 4.51 -3.31
N GLY A 18 -23.11 5.78 -3.69
CA GLY A 18 -21.95 6.59 -3.32
C GLY A 18 -21.89 7.92 -4.03
N PRO A 19 -20.96 8.79 -3.63
CA PRO A 19 -20.69 10.02 -4.36
C PRO A 19 -20.36 9.73 -5.84
N GLU A 20 -20.70 10.64 -6.73
CA GLU A 20 -20.34 10.52 -8.14
C GLU A 20 -18.80 10.46 -8.29
N GLY A 21 -18.31 9.48 -9.04
CA GLY A 21 -16.87 9.27 -9.26
C GLY A 21 -16.10 8.72 -8.06
N ALA A 22 -16.76 8.30 -6.98
CA ALA A 22 -16.10 7.55 -5.92
C ALA A 22 -15.64 6.17 -6.43
N PRO A 23 -14.45 5.71 -6.00
CA PRO A 23 -13.92 4.42 -6.42
C PRO A 23 -14.80 3.29 -5.91
N THR A 24 -14.87 2.18 -6.64
CA THR A 24 -15.64 1.00 -6.25
C THR A 24 -14.84 -0.28 -6.45
N VAL A 25 -15.24 -1.36 -5.77
CA VAL A 25 -14.64 -2.69 -5.99
C VAL A 25 -14.89 -3.26 -7.40
N LEU A 26 -15.71 -2.59 -8.21
CA LEU A 26 -16.01 -2.96 -9.59
C LEU A 26 -15.11 -2.23 -10.61
N ASP A 27 -14.24 -1.33 -10.15
CA ASP A 27 -13.31 -0.62 -11.02
C ASP A 27 -12.28 -1.62 -11.61
N GLU A 28 -11.98 -1.49 -12.90
CA GLU A 28 -11.09 -2.42 -13.60
C GLU A 28 -9.65 -2.45 -13.03
N THR A 29 -9.27 -1.37 -12.36
CA THR A 29 -7.94 -1.21 -11.75
C THR A 29 -8.09 -0.84 -10.28
N ALA A 30 -7.48 -1.64 -9.41
CA ALA A 30 -7.40 -1.34 -7.98
C ALA A 30 -6.38 -0.21 -7.78
N ALA A 31 -6.87 1.03 -7.67
CA ALA A 31 -6.02 2.17 -7.40
C ALA A 31 -5.45 2.08 -5.98
N ILE A 32 -4.17 2.43 -5.85
CA ILE A 32 -3.40 2.26 -4.63
C ILE A 32 -3.83 3.18 -3.48
N ASP A 33 -4.57 4.24 -3.78
CA ASP A 33 -5.12 5.18 -2.80
C ASP A 33 -6.54 4.82 -2.38
N VAL A 34 -7.04 3.61 -2.72
CA VAL A 34 -8.38 3.17 -2.36
C VAL A 34 -8.35 2.39 -1.05
N LEU A 35 -9.18 2.83 -0.11
CA LEU A 35 -9.50 2.11 1.12
C LEU A 35 -10.67 1.17 0.82
N VAL A 36 -10.59 -0.07 1.29
CA VAL A 36 -11.66 -1.06 1.15
C VAL A 36 -11.96 -1.65 2.51
N LEU A 37 -13.24 -1.72 2.86
CA LEU A 37 -13.73 -2.40 4.06
C LEU A 37 -14.83 -3.38 3.64
N GLU A 38 -14.68 -4.64 4.04
CA GLU A 38 -15.73 -5.63 3.90
C GLU A 38 -16.84 -5.33 4.90
N ALA A 39 -18.09 -5.39 4.44
CA ALA A 39 -19.27 -5.13 5.23
C ALA A 39 -20.27 -6.27 5.06
N ALA A 40 -21.15 -6.44 6.04
CA ALA A 40 -22.22 -7.41 5.96
C ALA A 40 -23.09 -7.14 4.71
N GLY A 41 -23.02 -8.01 3.70
CA GLY A 41 -23.77 -7.89 2.44
C GLY A 41 -23.15 -6.95 1.40
N GLY A 42 -21.87 -6.58 1.53
CA GLY A 42 -21.18 -5.79 0.52
C GLY A 42 -19.79 -5.29 0.91
N HIS A 43 -19.36 -4.23 0.23
CA HIS A 43 -18.06 -3.57 0.46
C HIS A 43 -18.24 -2.07 0.51
N LEU A 44 -17.49 -1.41 1.38
CA LEU A 44 -17.33 0.04 1.44
C LEU A 44 -15.97 0.45 0.89
N THR A 45 -15.95 1.54 0.13
CA THR A 45 -14.74 2.08 -0.50
C THR A 45 -14.63 3.58 -0.34
N TRP A 46 -13.40 4.06 -0.18
CA TRP A 46 -13.06 5.49 -0.14
C TRP A 46 -11.80 5.75 -0.96
N SER A 47 -11.65 6.95 -1.53
CA SER A 47 -10.32 7.42 -1.94
C SER A 47 -9.66 8.17 -0.79
N LEU A 48 -8.45 7.74 -0.45
CA LEU A 48 -7.58 8.33 0.56
C LEU A 48 -7.26 9.81 0.25
N LEU A 49 -7.14 10.14 -1.03
CA LEU A 49 -6.66 11.45 -1.50
C LEU A 49 -7.77 12.38 -2.00
N ALA A 50 -9.00 11.89 -2.16
CA ALA A 50 -10.12 12.68 -2.67
C ALA A 50 -10.89 13.46 -1.60
N GLY A 51 -10.62 13.21 -0.31
CA GLY A 51 -11.28 13.91 0.81
C GLY A 51 -12.79 13.63 0.90
N GLN A 52 -13.25 12.49 0.39
CA GLN A 52 -14.65 12.09 0.45
C GLN A 52 -15.04 11.74 1.88
N SER A 53 -16.15 12.33 2.35
CA SER A 53 -16.65 12.08 3.71
C SER A 53 -17.61 10.89 3.79
N LEU A 54 -18.19 10.46 2.66
CA LEU A 54 -19.05 9.29 2.57
C LEU A 54 -18.35 8.22 1.73
N PRO A 55 -18.48 6.93 2.08
CA PRO A 55 -18.03 5.84 1.23
C PRO A 55 -18.84 5.74 -0.06
N ALA A 56 -18.29 5.06 -1.04
CA ALA A 56 -19.10 4.27 -1.96
C ALA A 56 -19.33 2.87 -1.38
N ALA A 57 -20.47 2.27 -1.69
CA ALA A 57 -20.85 0.93 -1.29
C ALA A 57 -21.24 0.13 -2.53
N VAL A 58 -20.78 -1.12 -2.58
CA VAL A 58 -21.24 -2.13 -3.54
C VAL A 58 -21.86 -3.26 -2.75
N LEU A 59 -23.15 -3.53 -2.98
CA LEU A 59 -23.92 -4.52 -2.22
C LEU A 59 -24.26 -5.72 -3.10
N ASP A 60 -23.98 -6.91 -2.56
CA ASP A 60 -24.37 -8.20 -3.14
C ASP A 60 -25.58 -8.82 -2.41
N ASP A 61 -25.73 -8.56 -1.11
CA ASP A 61 -26.90 -8.91 -0.31
C ASP A 61 -27.51 -7.67 0.35
N VAL A 62 -28.49 -7.09 -0.34
CA VAL A 62 -29.23 -5.92 0.17
C VAL A 62 -29.87 -6.20 1.52
N LYS A 63 -30.40 -7.40 1.77
CA LYS A 63 -31.11 -7.69 3.03
C LYS A 63 -30.17 -7.67 4.22
N LEU A 64 -28.97 -8.22 4.03
CA LEU A 64 -27.94 -8.18 5.07
C LEU A 64 -27.44 -6.74 5.26
N ALA A 65 -27.21 -6.00 4.17
CA ALA A 65 -26.76 -4.61 4.22
C ALA A 65 -27.77 -3.65 4.89
N GLN A 66 -29.07 -3.95 4.88
CA GLN A 66 -30.08 -3.14 5.58
C GLN A 66 -29.80 -2.99 7.09
N GLY A 67 -29.00 -3.88 7.70
CA GLY A 67 -28.56 -3.76 9.09
C GLY A 67 -27.79 -2.46 9.38
N TRP A 68 -27.01 -1.96 8.42
CA TRP A 68 -26.11 -0.81 8.60
C TRP A 68 -26.33 0.35 7.63
N LEU A 69 -27.04 0.16 6.51
CA LEU A 69 -27.22 1.20 5.48
C LEU A 69 -27.77 2.52 6.03
N TRP A 70 -28.73 2.46 6.95
CA TRP A 70 -29.31 3.64 7.59
C TRP A 70 -28.29 4.40 8.47
N ALA A 71 -27.32 3.69 9.05
CA ALA A 71 -26.30 4.27 9.89
C ALA A 71 -25.26 5.03 9.04
N VAL A 72 -24.90 4.48 7.87
CA VAL A 72 -23.87 5.04 6.98
C VAL A 72 -24.41 6.07 5.99
N PHE A 73 -25.53 5.80 5.32
CA PHE A 73 -26.09 6.67 4.28
C PHE A 73 -27.38 7.38 4.70
N GLY A 74 -28.01 6.96 5.80
CA GLY A 74 -29.25 7.54 6.30
C GLY A 74 -30.51 6.76 5.90
N GLU A 75 -31.59 7.02 6.62
CA GLU A 75 -32.88 6.32 6.47
C GLU A 75 -33.45 6.44 5.05
N GLN A 76 -33.36 7.62 4.42
CA GLN A 76 -33.89 7.83 3.07
C GLN A 76 -33.22 6.93 2.02
N VAL A 77 -31.90 6.75 2.13
CA VAL A 77 -31.15 5.89 1.22
C VAL A 77 -31.47 4.43 1.49
N ALA A 78 -31.53 4.02 2.76
CA ALA A 78 -31.88 2.65 3.14
C ALA A 78 -33.28 2.24 2.62
N LEU A 79 -34.27 3.12 2.79
CA LEU A 79 -35.65 2.92 2.30
C LEU A 79 -35.72 2.85 0.76
N ALA A 80 -35.00 3.73 0.07
CA ALA A 80 -34.97 3.72 -1.41
C ALA A 80 -34.39 2.40 -1.93
N VAL A 81 -33.30 1.91 -1.33
CA VAL A 81 -32.67 0.65 -1.70
C VAL A 81 -33.60 -0.54 -1.41
N ASP A 82 -34.28 -0.56 -0.26
CA ASP A 82 -35.27 -1.61 0.07
C ASP A 82 -36.46 -1.62 -0.89
N ALA A 83 -36.91 -0.44 -1.32
CA ALA A 83 -37.98 -0.27 -2.32
C ALA A 83 -37.54 -0.57 -3.77
N GLY A 84 -36.24 -0.79 -4.01
CA GLY A 84 -35.69 -0.97 -5.35
C GLY A 84 -35.65 0.31 -6.19
N GLU A 85 -35.58 1.47 -5.55
CA GLU A 85 -35.54 2.79 -6.18
C GLU A 85 -34.09 3.24 -6.45
N THR A 86 -33.84 3.75 -7.66
CA THR A 86 -32.56 4.32 -8.06
C THR A 86 -32.69 5.83 -8.26
N GLY A 87 -31.66 6.59 -7.95
CA GLY A 87 -31.68 8.03 -8.13
C GLY A 87 -30.60 8.74 -7.32
N GLU A 88 -30.56 10.05 -7.48
CA GLU A 88 -29.75 10.94 -6.66
C GLU A 88 -30.50 11.21 -5.35
N LEU A 89 -29.84 10.94 -4.21
CA LEU A 89 -30.40 11.11 -2.88
C LEU A 89 -29.44 11.87 -1.98
N VAL A 90 -30.00 12.57 -0.99
CA VAL A 90 -29.20 13.22 0.05
C VAL A 90 -28.94 12.19 1.15
N ALA A 91 -27.68 11.83 1.33
CA ALA A 91 -27.24 10.96 2.40
C ALA A 91 -26.99 11.77 3.68
N VAL A 92 -27.68 11.38 4.74
CA VAL A 92 -27.54 11.91 6.10
C VAL A 92 -27.29 10.73 7.03
N PRO A 93 -26.03 10.40 7.34
CA PRO A 93 -25.68 9.26 8.18
C PRO A 93 -26.45 9.30 9.51
N GLY A 94 -27.12 8.20 9.85
CA GLY A 94 -27.77 8.04 11.15
C GLY A 94 -26.77 7.97 12.31
N MET A 95 -25.55 7.50 12.03
CA MET A 95 -24.44 7.42 12.99
C MET A 95 -23.15 8.00 12.38
N PRO A 96 -22.93 9.32 12.44
CA PRO A 96 -21.74 9.95 11.86
C PRO A 96 -20.40 9.49 12.46
N GLU A 97 -20.40 9.12 13.76
CA GLU A 97 -19.22 8.59 14.45
C GLU A 97 -18.81 7.23 13.87
N LEU A 98 -19.77 6.32 13.66
CA LEU A 98 -19.53 5.02 13.05
C LEU A 98 -18.92 5.13 11.65
N VAL A 99 -19.34 6.11 10.84
CA VAL A 99 -18.74 6.33 9.52
C VAL A 99 -17.30 6.86 9.63
N THR A 100 -16.99 7.63 10.66
CA THR A 100 -15.62 8.06 10.96
C THR A 100 -14.75 6.86 11.36
N ASP A 101 -15.26 6.01 12.23
CA ASP A 101 -14.55 4.79 12.67
C ASP A 101 -14.37 3.80 11.51
N ALA A 102 -15.37 3.65 10.63
CA ALA A 102 -15.28 2.80 9.45
C ALA A 102 -14.22 3.29 8.45
N TRP A 103 -14.13 4.62 8.25
CA TRP A 103 -13.04 5.19 7.46
C TRP A 103 -11.68 4.92 8.12
N ARG A 104 -11.56 5.12 9.44
CA ARG A 104 -10.32 4.83 10.18
C ARG A 104 -9.93 3.36 10.10
N LEU A 105 -10.90 2.44 10.15
CA LEU A 105 -10.69 1.00 10.01
C LEU A 105 -10.18 0.66 8.59
N GLY A 106 -10.85 1.18 7.56
CA GLY A 106 -10.40 1.03 6.18
C GLY A 106 -9.00 1.61 5.95
N TYR A 107 -8.68 2.74 6.60
CA TYR A 107 -7.37 3.35 6.57
C TYR A 107 -6.30 2.50 7.29
N ALA A 108 -6.59 1.98 8.47
CA ALA A 108 -5.67 1.10 9.19
C ALA A 108 -5.36 -0.18 8.41
N HIS A 109 -6.38 -0.76 7.76
CA HIS A 109 -6.23 -1.89 6.84
C HIS A 109 -5.39 -1.56 5.60
N TRP A 110 -5.55 -0.36 5.04
CA TRP A 110 -4.71 0.12 3.95
C TRP A 110 -3.28 0.33 4.42
N ALA A 111 -3.05 0.97 5.58
CA ALA A 111 -1.73 1.22 6.12
C ALA A 111 -0.98 -0.10 6.40
N ALA A 112 -1.66 -1.09 6.98
CA ALA A 112 -1.08 -2.41 7.22
C ALA A 112 -0.67 -3.13 5.92
N ARG A 113 -1.37 -2.88 4.81
CA ARG A 113 -1.08 -3.55 3.54
C ARG A 113 -0.20 -2.72 2.61
N TRP A 114 -0.25 -1.40 2.67
CA TRP A 114 0.28 -0.50 1.64
C TRP A 114 0.99 0.72 2.22
N TRP A 115 1.45 0.72 3.48
CA TRP A 115 2.21 1.90 3.93
C TRP A 115 3.49 2.11 3.08
N PRO A 116 3.71 3.30 2.49
CA PRO A 116 4.83 3.57 1.59
C PRO A 116 6.15 3.81 2.34
N ALA A 117 6.57 2.86 3.18
CA ALA A 117 7.81 2.97 3.95
C ALA A 117 9.01 3.23 3.02
N SER A 118 9.81 4.23 3.37
CA SER A 118 10.91 4.71 2.55
C SER A 118 11.99 5.31 3.45
N ILE A 119 13.12 4.63 3.59
CA ILE A 119 14.28 5.17 4.30
C ILE A 119 14.87 6.35 3.51
N ILE A 120 14.80 6.30 2.18
CA ILE A 120 15.32 7.36 1.31
C ILE A 120 14.52 8.66 1.48
N ASP A 121 13.19 8.55 1.58
CA ASP A 121 12.30 9.72 1.68
C ASP A 121 11.92 10.08 3.13
N GLY A 122 12.46 9.38 4.13
CA GLY A 122 12.17 9.64 5.55
C GLY A 122 10.75 9.22 5.98
N ILE A 123 10.19 8.19 5.36
CA ILE A 123 8.89 7.61 5.73
C ILE A 123 9.15 6.37 6.57
N ALA A 124 9.09 6.51 7.89
CA ALA A 124 9.30 5.42 8.83
C ALA A 124 8.28 4.28 8.60
N PRO A 125 8.70 3.00 8.75
CA PRO A 125 7.77 1.88 8.73
C PRO A 125 6.86 1.91 9.96
N LEU A 126 5.63 1.45 9.81
CA LEU A 126 4.66 1.35 10.91
C LEU A 126 4.82 0.04 11.67
N ASP A 127 4.66 0.07 12.99
CA ASP A 127 4.66 -1.13 13.83
C ASP A 127 3.40 -1.97 13.56
N GLU A 128 3.60 -3.17 13.03
CA GLU A 128 2.53 -4.10 12.65
C GLU A 128 1.70 -4.59 13.85
N ARG A 129 2.30 -4.73 15.03
CA ARG A 129 1.56 -5.11 16.25
C ARG A 129 0.61 -3.99 16.66
N LEU A 130 1.07 -2.74 16.64
CA LEU A 130 0.21 -1.59 16.93
C LEU A 130 -0.91 -1.44 15.91
N LEU A 131 -0.62 -1.65 14.62
CA LEU A 131 -1.66 -1.67 13.58
C LEU A 131 -2.71 -2.76 13.84
N ARG A 132 -2.30 -3.98 14.21
CA ARG A 132 -3.23 -5.07 14.53
C ARG A 132 -4.11 -4.76 15.75
N GLU A 133 -3.53 -4.20 16.80
CA GLU A 133 -4.27 -3.79 18.01
C GLU A 133 -5.31 -2.71 17.71
N GLU A 134 -4.95 -1.73 16.88
CA GLU A 134 -5.87 -0.65 16.50
C GLU A 134 -6.95 -1.13 15.52
N ILE A 135 -6.61 -2.00 14.56
CA ILE A 135 -7.60 -2.68 13.70
C ILE A 135 -8.61 -3.43 14.56
N ALA A 136 -8.18 -4.25 15.52
CA ALA A 136 -9.11 -4.99 16.38
C ALA A 136 -10.04 -4.07 17.18
N THR A 137 -9.52 -2.95 17.68
CA THR A 137 -10.31 -1.94 18.40
C THR A 137 -11.33 -1.26 17.50
N LEU A 138 -10.93 -0.87 16.29
CA LEU A 138 -11.80 -0.23 15.31
C LEU A 138 -12.84 -1.20 14.74
N SER A 139 -12.50 -2.47 14.52
CA SER A 139 -13.44 -3.52 14.13
C SER A 139 -14.55 -3.69 15.17
N ALA A 140 -14.22 -3.70 16.46
CA ALA A 140 -15.21 -3.73 17.54
C ALA A 140 -16.11 -2.47 17.56
N ALA A 141 -15.56 -1.29 17.26
CA ALA A 141 -16.36 -0.07 17.12
C ALA A 141 -17.28 -0.11 15.87
N CYS A 142 -16.87 -0.84 14.84
CA CYS A 142 -17.59 -1.02 13.58
C CYS A 142 -18.43 -2.31 13.51
N GLU A 143 -18.70 -2.97 14.63
CA GLU A 143 -19.45 -4.25 14.69
C GLU A 143 -20.74 -4.19 13.86
N LEU A 144 -21.49 -3.09 13.91
CA LEU A 144 -22.72 -2.92 13.11
C LEU A 144 -22.51 -3.08 11.59
N ILE A 145 -21.35 -2.69 11.06
CA ILE A 145 -21.03 -2.77 9.62
C ILE A 145 -20.40 -4.12 9.27
N VAL A 146 -19.56 -4.67 10.15
CA VAL A 146 -18.72 -5.84 9.87
C VAL A 146 -19.33 -7.18 10.34
N ASP A 147 -20.27 -7.17 11.29
CA ASP A 147 -20.88 -8.38 11.85
C ASP A 147 -21.62 -9.18 10.75
N GLY A 148 -21.15 -10.40 10.50
CA GLY A 148 -21.52 -11.26 9.37
C GLY A 148 -20.44 -11.45 8.30
N ALA A 149 -19.36 -10.67 8.31
CA ALA A 149 -18.15 -10.89 7.49
C ALA A 149 -17.10 -11.78 8.21
N ASP A 150 -17.20 -11.91 9.54
CA ASP A 150 -16.22 -12.62 10.38
C ASP A 150 -16.18 -14.15 10.14
N GLU A 151 -17.20 -14.74 9.51
CA GLU A 151 -17.20 -16.18 9.16
C GLU A 151 -16.10 -16.55 8.13
N TYR A 152 -15.54 -15.58 7.39
CA TYR A 152 -14.47 -15.82 6.40
C TYR A 152 -13.06 -15.39 6.88
N SER A 153 -12.94 -14.55 7.92
CA SER A 153 -11.67 -14.01 8.41
C SER A 153 -10.91 -14.98 9.33
N GLU A 154 -11.61 -15.89 10.03
CA GLU A 154 -10.98 -16.89 10.91
C GLU A 154 -9.96 -17.79 10.18
N ALA A 155 -10.08 -17.94 8.85
CA ALA A 155 -9.14 -18.70 8.03
C ALA A 155 -7.82 -17.95 7.73
N ALA A 156 -7.81 -16.60 7.80
CA ALA A 156 -6.62 -15.78 7.59
C ALA A 156 -5.84 -15.54 8.89
N GLU A 157 -6.54 -15.40 10.02
CA GLU A 157 -5.93 -15.25 11.35
C GLU A 157 -5.16 -16.51 11.78
N GLN A 158 -5.62 -17.69 11.39
CA GLN A 158 -4.93 -18.97 11.65
C GLN A 158 -3.57 -19.11 10.92
N HIS A 159 -3.27 -18.27 9.93
CA HIS A 159 -1.97 -18.24 9.26
C HIS A 159 -1.05 -17.11 9.76
N ALA A 160 -1.59 -16.07 10.40
CA ALA A 160 -0.80 -15.00 10.99
C ALA A 160 -0.16 -15.40 12.33
N ASP A 161 -0.81 -16.30 13.08
CA ASP A 161 -0.36 -16.73 14.40
C ASP A 161 0.88 -17.66 14.36
N GLU A 162 1.20 -18.25 13.19
CA GLU A 162 2.42 -19.05 13.00
C GLU A 162 3.69 -18.23 12.71
N LEU A 163 3.58 -16.90 12.50
CA LEU A 163 4.72 -16.02 12.23
C LEU A 163 5.06 -15.04 13.37
N ALA A 164 4.32 -15.10 14.49
CA ALA A 164 4.52 -14.23 15.64
C ALA A 164 5.56 -14.79 16.62
N ASP A 165 6.83 -14.87 16.22
CA ASP A 165 7.93 -14.81 17.19
C ASP A 165 9.26 -14.36 16.54
N THR A 166 9.65 -13.11 16.79
CA THR A 166 10.99 -12.73 17.31
C THR A 166 11.01 -11.20 17.54
N PRO A 167 11.13 -10.71 18.79
CA PRO A 167 11.31 -9.29 19.06
C PRO A 167 12.77 -8.87 18.79
N GLY A 168 12.98 -8.11 17.70
CA GLY A 168 14.23 -7.41 17.45
C GLY A 168 14.29 -6.11 18.25
N ARG A 169 14.96 -6.14 19.40
CA ARG A 169 15.23 -5.00 20.29
C ARG A 169 15.94 -3.86 19.54
N ALA A 170 15.43 -2.64 19.69
CA ALA A 170 15.95 -1.40 19.14
C ALA A 170 17.21 -0.88 19.88
N GLU A 171 18.27 -1.67 19.90
CA GLU A 171 19.57 -1.25 20.44
C GLU A 171 20.69 -1.87 19.62
N ASP A 172 20.97 -1.32 18.44
CA ASP A 172 22.25 -1.50 17.71
C ASP A 172 22.37 -0.48 16.55
N TYR A 173 22.24 0.82 16.85
CA TYR A 173 22.76 1.86 15.97
C TYR A 173 24.28 1.97 16.14
N ALA A 174 25.00 0.99 15.60
CA ALA A 174 26.41 1.12 15.32
C ALA A 174 26.56 1.72 13.91
N LEU A 175 26.96 2.98 13.89
CA LEU A 175 27.48 3.72 12.74
C LEU A 175 28.29 2.80 11.81
N ALA A 176 27.69 2.42 10.68
CA ALA A 176 28.40 1.82 9.57
C ALA A 176 28.07 2.61 8.31
N ALA A 177 28.85 3.67 8.10
CA ALA A 177 29.28 3.98 6.74
C ALA A 177 30.07 2.76 6.21
N GLY A 178 29.36 1.68 5.87
CA GLY A 178 29.90 0.55 5.17
C GLY A 178 30.39 1.04 3.80
N PRO A 179 31.53 0.55 3.32
CA PRO A 179 32.20 1.15 2.18
C PRO A 179 31.25 1.11 0.99
N ALA A 180 31.16 2.22 0.24
CA ALA A 180 30.83 2.13 -1.18
C ALA A 180 31.58 0.90 -1.69
N THR A 181 30.87 -0.17 -2.08
CA THR A 181 31.53 -1.41 -2.47
C THR A 181 32.53 -0.99 -3.50
N THR A 182 33.80 -1.08 -3.12
CA THR A 182 34.90 -0.55 -3.87
C THR A 182 34.78 -1.22 -5.22
N VAL A 183 34.48 -0.43 -6.25
CA VAL A 183 34.60 -0.86 -7.65
C VAL A 183 35.83 -1.76 -7.69
N PRO A 184 35.68 -3.05 -8.07
CA PRO A 184 36.78 -4.01 -7.97
C PRO A 184 38.03 -3.33 -8.52
N SER A 185 39.14 -3.29 -7.77
CA SER A 185 40.30 -2.50 -8.17
C SER A 185 40.70 -2.84 -9.61
N GLY A 186 40.52 -1.89 -10.53
CA GLY A 186 40.70 -2.08 -11.98
C GLY A 186 39.44 -2.19 -12.85
N ALA A 187 38.23 -2.14 -12.29
CA ALA A 187 36.99 -2.07 -13.04
C ALA A 187 36.65 -0.59 -13.40
N LEU A 188 36.21 -0.38 -14.63
CA LEU A 188 35.81 0.92 -15.17
C LEU A 188 34.28 1.03 -15.15
N VAL A 189 33.73 2.09 -14.56
CA VAL A 189 32.31 2.42 -14.64
C VAL A 189 32.03 3.04 -16.01
N LEU A 190 31.24 2.35 -16.84
CA LEU A 190 30.85 2.80 -18.18
C LEU A 190 29.61 3.69 -18.14
N ALA A 191 28.66 3.37 -17.27
CA ALA A 191 27.41 4.10 -17.09
C ALA A 191 26.84 3.83 -15.69
N ARG A 192 25.97 4.72 -15.21
CA ARG A 192 25.22 4.54 -13.97
C ARG A 192 23.88 5.26 -14.06
N GLY A 193 22.92 4.83 -13.27
CA GLY A 193 21.63 5.50 -13.14
C GLY A 193 20.90 5.12 -11.86
N SER A 194 19.86 5.87 -11.56
CA SER A 194 18.91 5.60 -10.48
C SER A 194 17.48 5.81 -10.96
N GLY A 195 16.52 5.22 -10.25
CA GLY A 195 15.10 5.35 -10.54
C GLY A 195 14.22 4.61 -9.54
N GLY A 196 12.92 4.71 -9.76
CA GLY A 196 11.91 4.01 -8.96
C GLY A 196 11.59 2.65 -9.54
N TRP A 197 10.56 2.04 -8.97
CA TRP A 197 9.97 0.80 -9.46
C TRP A 197 8.45 0.93 -9.49
N ASP A 198 7.79 0.03 -10.21
CA ASP A 198 6.33 0.02 -10.28
C ASP A 198 5.73 -0.72 -9.10
N TRP A 199 5.08 0.04 -8.21
CA TRP A 199 4.41 -0.42 -7.00
C TRP A 199 3.41 -1.57 -7.21
N HIS A 200 2.90 -1.79 -8.42
CA HIS A 200 2.01 -2.92 -8.73
C HIS A 200 2.77 -4.22 -9.01
N ARG A 201 4.07 -4.16 -9.28
CA ARG A 201 4.89 -5.30 -9.74
C ARG A 201 5.67 -6.00 -8.63
N CYS A 202 5.60 -5.51 -7.40
CA CYS A 202 6.12 -6.21 -6.23
C CYS A 202 5.10 -6.12 -5.09
N PRO A 203 5.05 -7.14 -4.20
CA PRO A 203 4.28 -7.02 -2.97
C PRO A 203 4.74 -5.81 -2.14
N PRO A 204 3.82 -5.12 -1.48
CA PRO A 204 4.15 -4.03 -0.58
C PRO A 204 5.05 -4.51 0.57
N GLY A 205 5.89 -3.62 1.10
CA GLY A 205 6.85 -3.94 2.16
C GLY A 205 8.10 -4.69 1.70
N LEU A 206 8.23 -5.10 0.42
CA LEU A 206 9.42 -5.79 -0.07
C LEU A 206 10.59 -4.84 -0.39
N LEU A 207 10.29 -3.75 -1.10
CA LEU A 207 11.23 -2.76 -1.61
C LEU A 207 10.89 -1.39 -1.02
N ASP A 208 11.92 -0.55 -0.84
CA ASP A 208 11.76 0.85 -0.43
C ASP A 208 10.88 1.60 -1.43
N ALA A 209 9.91 2.37 -0.93
CA ALA A 209 8.88 2.99 -1.75
C ALA A 209 9.38 4.19 -2.59
N SER A 210 10.61 4.66 -2.42
CA SER A 210 11.14 5.84 -3.11
C SER A 210 11.22 5.71 -4.62
N GLU A 211 11.08 6.84 -5.33
CA GLU A 211 11.39 6.93 -6.77
C GLU A 211 12.91 6.89 -7.05
N GLN A 212 13.74 6.69 -6.03
CA GLN A 212 15.19 6.48 -6.16
C GLN A 212 15.67 5.17 -5.54
N ALA A 213 14.75 4.25 -5.21
CA ALA A 213 15.08 2.99 -4.55
C ALA A 213 15.97 2.07 -5.40
N VAL A 214 15.91 2.17 -6.73
CA VAL A 214 16.70 1.37 -7.67
C VAL A 214 17.93 2.16 -8.12
N SER A 215 19.11 1.57 -8.01
CA SER A 215 20.35 2.08 -8.59
C SER A 215 21.06 1.00 -9.40
N TRP A 216 21.75 1.41 -10.46
CA TRP A 216 22.48 0.48 -11.30
C TRP A 216 23.77 1.09 -11.84
N GLU A 217 24.74 0.22 -12.09
CA GLU A 217 26.04 0.58 -12.66
C GLU A 217 26.45 -0.44 -13.72
N VAL A 218 26.98 0.04 -14.85
CA VAL A 218 27.62 -0.80 -15.86
C VAL A 218 29.12 -0.79 -15.59
N LEU A 219 29.67 -1.95 -15.26
CA LEU A 219 31.08 -2.12 -14.90
C LEU A 219 31.79 -2.91 -15.99
N ARG A 220 33.03 -2.52 -16.30
CA ARG A 220 33.93 -3.29 -17.16
C ARG A 220 35.20 -3.66 -16.40
N GLY A 221 35.38 -4.93 -16.11
CA GLY A 221 36.56 -5.47 -15.41
C GLY A 221 37.11 -6.69 -16.14
N ALA A 222 38.43 -6.77 -16.30
CA ALA A 222 39.12 -7.90 -16.94
C ALA A 222 38.57 -8.30 -18.33
N GLY A 223 38.02 -7.35 -19.09
CA GLY A 223 37.42 -7.59 -20.42
C GLY A 223 35.95 -8.01 -20.40
N THR A 224 35.36 -8.24 -19.22
CA THR A 224 33.94 -8.57 -19.06
C THR A 224 33.16 -7.31 -18.71
N THR A 225 31.97 -7.16 -19.29
CA THR A 225 31.04 -6.08 -18.94
C THR A 225 29.86 -6.67 -18.18
N THR A 226 29.57 -6.11 -17.00
CA THR A 226 28.47 -6.54 -16.13
C THR A 226 27.60 -5.33 -15.76
N VAL A 227 26.37 -5.61 -15.35
CA VAL A 227 25.43 -4.61 -14.82
C VAL A 227 25.16 -5.02 -13.37
N LEU A 228 25.57 -4.16 -12.45
CA LEU A 228 25.26 -4.29 -11.03
C LEU A 228 23.95 -3.55 -10.77
N VAL A 229 22.93 -4.26 -10.29
CA VAL A 229 21.64 -3.68 -9.90
C VAL A 229 21.50 -3.78 -8.39
N ARG A 230 21.11 -2.69 -7.76
CA ARG A 230 20.84 -2.58 -6.32
C ARG A 230 19.48 -1.94 -6.09
N VAL A 231 18.75 -2.47 -5.11
CA VAL A 231 17.47 -1.92 -4.69
C VAL A 231 17.45 -1.87 -3.17
N VAL A 232 17.06 -0.73 -2.59
CA VAL A 232 16.90 -0.62 -1.14
C VAL A 232 15.72 -1.48 -0.71
N ALA A 233 15.92 -2.31 0.30
CA ALA A 233 14.89 -3.20 0.84
C ALA A 233 14.02 -2.44 1.85
N ALA A 234 12.71 -2.70 1.82
CA ALA A 234 11.81 -2.34 2.92
C ALA A 234 11.61 -3.50 3.91
N ALA A 235 11.76 -4.74 3.43
CA ALA A 235 11.49 -5.94 4.20
C ALA A 235 12.45 -6.08 5.38
N ARG A 236 11.88 -6.35 6.56
CA ARG A 236 12.61 -6.73 7.77
C ARG A 236 12.25 -8.17 8.10
N GLY A 237 13.01 -9.15 7.59
CA GLY A 237 12.75 -10.56 7.88
C GLY A 237 13.18 -11.50 6.76
N ASP A 238 12.92 -12.79 6.96
CA ASP A 238 13.16 -13.80 5.94
C ASP A 238 12.06 -13.72 4.86
N VAL A 239 12.49 -13.55 3.60
CA VAL A 239 11.57 -13.43 2.48
C VAL A 239 11.53 -14.79 1.77
N PRO A 240 10.34 -15.38 1.52
CA PRO A 240 10.23 -16.60 0.75
C PRO A 240 10.87 -16.44 -0.64
N SER A 241 11.62 -17.45 -1.10
CA SER A 241 12.37 -17.37 -2.36
C SER A 241 11.51 -17.11 -3.61
N HIS A 242 10.23 -17.46 -3.57
CA HIS A 242 9.28 -17.19 -4.66
C HIS A 242 8.85 -15.71 -4.73
N LEU A 243 9.09 -14.94 -3.68
CA LEU A 243 8.87 -13.48 -3.63
C LEU A 243 10.14 -12.69 -3.94
N TYR A 244 11.24 -13.36 -4.32
CA TYR A 244 12.47 -12.65 -4.65
C TYR A 244 12.26 -11.76 -5.88
N PRO A 245 12.53 -10.45 -5.77
CA PRO A 245 12.40 -9.55 -6.89
C PRO A 245 13.46 -9.90 -7.94
N HIS A 246 13.15 -9.64 -9.20
CA HIS A 246 14.02 -9.87 -10.34
C HIS A 246 14.38 -8.53 -10.96
N ALA A 247 15.65 -8.39 -11.35
CA ALA A 247 16.10 -7.28 -12.16
C ALA A 247 16.00 -7.67 -13.64
N LEU A 248 15.25 -6.89 -14.41
CA LEU A 248 15.23 -6.94 -15.87
C LEU A 248 16.03 -5.76 -16.42
N VAL A 249 17.18 -6.09 -17.00
CA VAL A 249 18.05 -5.15 -17.69
C VAL A 249 17.73 -5.19 -19.17
N ARG A 250 17.32 -4.05 -19.74
CA ARG A 250 17.05 -3.88 -21.17
C ARG A 250 18.06 -2.91 -21.78
N THR A 251 18.56 -3.26 -22.96
CA THR A 251 19.38 -2.38 -23.81
C THR A 251 18.75 -2.24 -25.18
N SER A 252 19.38 -1.50 -26.09
CA SER A 252 18.95 -1.40 -27.49
C SER A 252 18.96 -2.74 -28.23
N SER A 253 19.76 -3.69 -27.77
CA SER A 253 20.11 -4.90 -28.54
C SER A 253 19.85 -6.21 -27.78
N GLY A 254 19.47 -6.16 -26.51
CA GLY A 254 19.23 -7.38 -25.73
C GLY A 254 18.58 -7.14 -24.37
N THR A 255 18.31 -8.26 -23.69
CA THR A 255 17.74 -8.27 -22.33
C THR A 255 18.44 -9.31 -21.46
N ALA A 256 18.65 -9.00 -20.19
CA ALA A 256 19.11 -9.93 -19.17
C ALA A 256 18.16 -9.88 -17.98
N VAL A 257 17.87 -11.04 -17.39
CA VAL A 257 17.01 -11.17 -16.20
C VAL A 257 17.73 -12.03 -15.17
N ALA A 258 17.73 -11.60 -13.91
CA ALA A 258 18.22 -12.41 -12.81
C ALA A 258 17.45 -12.12 -11.52
N PRO A 259 17.27 -13.11 -10.63
CA PRO A 259 16.75 -12.89 -9.29
C PRO A 259 17.74 -12.05 -8.47
N LEU A 260 17.21 -11.12 -7.70
CA LEU A 260 17.95 -10.37 -6.69
C LEU A 260 18.11 -11.23 -5.44
N THR A 261 19.22 -11.01 -4.74
CA THR A 261 19.47 -11.62 -3.42
C THR A 261 19.54 -10.53 -2.38
N LEU A 262 18.95 -10.76 -1.20
CA LEU A 262 18.98 -9.82 -0.11
C LEU A 262 20.29 -9.97 0.67
N ALA A 263 21.03 -8.87 0.82
CA ALA A 263 22.22 -8.80 1.66
C ALA A 263 22.14 -7.55 2.54
N GLY A 264 21.84 -7.73 3.82
CA GLY A 264 21.52 -6.63 4.73
C GLY A 264 20.20 -5.97 4.32
N ASP A 265 20.26 -4.68 4.02
CA ASP A 265 19.16 -3.81 3.60
C ASP A 265 19.12 -3.57 2.08
N VAL A 266 19.91 -4.32 1.30
CA VAL A 266 20.00 -4.15 -0.15
C VAL A 266 19.72 -5.45 -0.88
N TRP A 267 18.76 -5.41 -1.79
CA TRP A 267 18.59 -6.39 -2.85
C TRP A 267 19.63 -6.14 -3.95
N GLY A 268 20.46 -7.13 -4.25
CA GLY A 268 21.55 -7.00 -5.20
C GLY A 268 21.65 -8.15 -6.18
N VAL A 269 22.06 -7.84 -7.41
CA VAL A 269 22.49 -8.83 -8.40
C VAL A 269 23.51 -8.22 -9.35
N GLU A 270 24.48 -9.04 -9.77
CA GLU A 270 25.37 -8.71 -10.88
C GLU A 270 25.05 -9.63 -12.05
N VAL A 271 24.71 -9.05 -13.20
CA VAL A 271 24.38 -9.80 -14.42
C VAL A 271 25.37 -9.49 -15.54
N PRO A 272 25.66 -10.46 -16.43
CA PRO A 272 26.36 -10.16 -17.68
C PRO A 272 25.62 -9.07 -18.44
N ALA A 273 26.33 -8.03 -18.88
CA ALA A 273 25.72 -6.93 -19.60
C ALA A 273 25.26 -7.41 -20.98
N PRO A 274 23.97 -7.26 -21.35
CA PRO A 274 23.54 -7.53 -22.71
C PRO A 274 24.20 -6.56 -23.69
N GLU A 275 24.26 -6.93 -24.97
CA GLU A 275 24.88 -6.09 -26.00
C GLU A 275 24.26 -4.68 -26.03
N GLY A 276 25.09 -3.64 -26.18
CA GLY A 276 24.64 -2.25 -26.22
C GLY A 276 24.47 -1.57 -24.84
N ALA A 277 24.89 -2.23 -23.75
CA ALA A 277 24.85 -1.66 -22.40
C ALA A 277 25.72 -0.40 -22.22
N GLU A 278 26.70 -0.18 -23.09
CA GLU A 278 27.50 1.05 -23.11
C GLU A 278 26.73 2.31 -23.61
N SER A 279 25.55 2.14 -24.23
CA SER A 279 24.79 3.26 -24.82
C SER A 279 23.51 3.56 -24.07
N THR A 280 22.63 2.56 -23.90
CA THR A 280 21.32 2.73 -23.27
C THR A 280 21.03 1.52 -22.39
N VAL A 281 20.73 1.78 -21.12
CA VAL A 281 20.33 0.76 -20.15
C VAL A 281 19.08 1.23 -19.43
N THR A 282 18.06 0.37 -19.42
CA THR A 282 16.88 0.52 -18.59
C THR A 282 16.83 -0.66 -17.63
N VAL A 283 16.58 -0.38 -16.34
CA VAL A 283 16.45 -1.40 -15.31
C VAL A 283 15.03 -1.35 -14.76
N GLU A 284 14.37 -2.50 -14.75
CA GLU A 284 13.08 -2.71 -14.12
C GLU A 284 13.20 -3.76 -13.03
N VAL A 285 12.45 -3.57 -11.94
CA VAL A 285 12.41 -4.50 -10.81
C VAL A 285 10.98 -4.99 -10.64
N TYR A 286 10.80 -6.30 -10.49
CA TYR A 286 9.49 -6.93 -10.35
C TYR A 286 9.58 -8.31 -9.68
N VAL A 287 8.50 -8.76 -9.04
CA VAL A 287 8.33 -10.15 -8.61
C VAL A 287 7.56 -10.92 -9.69
N PRO A 288 8.04 -12.07 -10.18
CA PRO A 288 7.32 -12.86 -11.17
C PRO A 288 5.92 -13.27 -10.69
N GLY A 289 4.91 -13.03 -11.52
CA GLY A 289 3.52 -13.34 -11.20
C GLY A 289 2.77 -12.26 -10.41
N VAL A 290 3.44 -11.15 -10.07
CA VAL A 290 2.83 -10.01 -9.37
C VAL A 290 2.56 -8.85 -10.32
N GLY A 291 1.36 -8.28 -10.24
CA GLY A 291 0.96 -7.07 -10.96
C GLY A 291 0.26 -7.29 -12.30
N GLY A 292 -0.35 -6.20 -12.80
CA GLY A 292 -0.96 -6.12 -14.12
C GLY A 292 0.01 -5.60 -15.19
N PRO A 293 -0.41 -5.60 -16.47
CA PRO A 293 0.44 -5.13 -17.57
C PRO A 293 0.62 -3.61 -17.61
N GLU A 294 -0.29 -2.84 -16.99
CA GLU A 294 -0.24 -1.39 -17.01
C GLU A 294 0.57 -0.82 -15.84
N PRO A 295 1.54 0.07 -16.12
CA PRO A 295 2.37 0.63 -15.07
C PRO A 295 1.57 1.63 -14.22
N GLY A 296 1.81 1.61 -12.91
CA GLY A 296 1.24 2.59 -11.99
C GLY A 296 1.68 4.03 -12.30
N SER A 297 0.81 5.00 -11.98
CA SER A 297 1.10 6.43 -12.17
C SER A 297 2.18 6.95 -11.19
N PRO A 298 3.32 7.48 -11.66
CA PRO A 298 4.33 8.09 -10.77
C PRO A 298 3.81 9.29 -9.98
N GLU A 299 2.81 10.00 -10.53
CA GLU A 299 2.13 11.09 -9.82
C GLU A 299 1.34 10.56 -8.62
N MET A 300 0.64 9.44 -8.79
CA MET A 300 -0.10 8.80 -7.70
C MET A 300 0.86 8.36 -6.59
N ARG A 301 1.98 7.72 -6.95
CA ARG A 301 2.99 7.31 -5.97
C ARG A 301 3.54 8.48 -5.17
N ARG A 302 3.81 9.61 -5.84
CA ARG A 302 4.25 10.85 -5.18
C ARG A 302 3.21 11.34 -4.18
N ARG A 303 1.94 11.44 -4.59
CA ARG A 303 0.86 11.93 -3.72
C ARG A 303 0.65 11.03 -2.50
N VAL A 304 0.78 9.72 -2.65
CA VAL A 304 0.71 8.76 -1.53
C VAL A 304 1.89 8.94 -0.56
N ARG A 305 3.11 9.13 -1.06
CA ARG A 305 4.28 9.42 -0.20
C ARG A 305 4.14 10.76 0.53
N GLU A 306 3.69 11.81 -0.17
CA GLU A 306 3.43 13.13 0.43
C GLU A 306 2.35 13.05 1.51
N PHE A 307 1.30 12.26 1.28
CA PHE A 307 0.27 11.97 2.27
C PHE A 307 0.87 11.29 3.53
N ALA A 308 1.67 10.24 3.35
CA ALA A 308 2.30 9.53 4.47
C ALA A 308 3.25 10.43 5.28
N LEU A 309 4.08 11.25 4.61
CA LEU A 309 4.92 12.25 5.29
C LEU A 309 4.08 13.26 6.07
N SER A 310 2.98 13.75 5.48
CA SER A 310 2.08 14.68 6.15
C SER A 310 1.43 14.07 7.39
N ARG A 311 1.12 12.77 7.36
CA ARG A 311 0.58 12.03 8.51
C ARG A 311 1.60 11.89 9.63
N LEU A 312 2.83 11.44 9.33
CA LEU A 312 3.89 11.31 10.32
C LEU A 312 4.24 12.66 10.97
N SER A 313 4.31 13.73 10.16
CA SER A 313 4.54 15.08 10.69
C SER A 313 3.43 15.56 11.63
N ARG A 314 2.18 15.15 11.39
CA ARG A 314 1.03 15.47 12.26
C ARG A 314 1.00 14.60 13.52
N ALA A 315 1.53 13.38 13.45
CA ALA A 315 1.61 12.51 14.61
C ALA A 315 2.55 13.07 15.70
N THR A 316 3.55 13.87 15.33
CA THR A 316 4.42 14.60 16.27
C THR A 316 3.70 15.76 16.99
N ASP A 317 2.70 16.39 16.35
CA ASP A 317 1.92 17.51 16.91
C ASP A 317 0.42 17.31 16.62
N PRO A 318 -0.25 16.43 17.39
CA PRO A 318 -1.62 16.02 17.09
C PRO A 318 -2.60 17.18 17.28
N THR A 319 -3.30 17.55 16.21
CA THR A 319 -4.44 18.47 16.27
C THR A 319 -5.72 17.73 16.70
N ASP A 320 -6.63 18.42 17.41
CA ASP A 320 -7.97 17.90 17.81
C ASP A 320 -8.93 17.75 16.61
N HIS A 321 -8.62 16.88 15.64
CA HIS A 321 -9.54 16.53 14.55
C HIS A 321 -9.81 15.01 14.52
N PRO A 322 -11.00 14.53 14.91
CA PRO A 322 -11.24 13.11 15.22
C PRO A 322 -11.08 12.17 14.02
N THR A 323 -11.47 12.60 12.82
CA THR A 323 -11.29 11.83 11.57
C THR A 323 -9.83 11.77 11.12
N ASP A 324 -9.02 12.74 11.53
CA ASP A 324 -7.64 12.87 11.09
C ASP A 324 -6.63 12.58 12.21
N ALA A 325 -7.10 11.96 13.29
CA ALA A 325 -6.24 11.52 14.37
C ALA A 325 -5.20 10.51 13.84
N PRO A 326 -3.92 10.61 14.27
CA PRO A 326 -2.91 9.61 13.94
C PRO A 326 -3.25 8.25 14.56
N LEU A 327 -2.95 7.17 13.84
CA LEU A 327 -2.93 5.82 14.37
C LEU A 327 -1.81 5.70 15.41
N LEU A 328 -1.95 4.79 16.36
CA LEU A 328 -0.93 4.49 17.37
C LEU A 328 0.41 4.13 16.73
N ALA A 329 0.38 3.38 15.62
CA ALA A 329 1.58 3.02 14.88
C ALA A 329 2.26 4.23 14.22
N GLU A 330 1.51 5.25 13.81
CA GLU A 330 2.07 6.49 13.25
C GLU A 330 2.68 7.37 14.34
N ILE A 331 2.05 7.43 15.52
CA ILE A 331 2.63 8.12 16.69
C ILE A 331 3.98 7.49 17.05
N ALA A 332 4.02 6.16 17.20
CA ALA A 332 5.26 5.44 17.52
C ALA A 332 6.34 5.61 16.45
N ALA A 333 5.94 5.62 15.17
CA ALA A 333 6.87 5.85 14.05
C ALA A 333 7.44 7.27 14.07
N ALA A 334 6.61 8.28 14.38
CA ALA A 334 7.05 9.67 14.48
C ALA A 334 7.96 9.94 15.69
N GLU A 335 7.71 9.28 16.82
CA GLU A 335 8.60 9.35 18.00
C GLU A 335 9.98 8.75 17.69
N SER A 336 10.02 7.60 17.01
CA SER A 336 11.28 6.91 16.66
C SER A 336 12.17 7.71 15.71
N ASP A 337 11.58 8.55 14.86
CA ASP A 337 12.32 9.42 13.92
C ASP A 337 12.90 10.67 14.62
N SER A 338 12.31 11.08 15.75
CA SER A 338 12.75 12.24 16.54
C SER A 338 13.96 11.99 17.44
N ASP A 339 14.32 10.73 17.65
CA ASP A 339 15.46 10.30 18.48
C ASP A 339 16.82 10.32 17.74
N PHE A 340 16.85 10.84 16.49
CA PHE A 340 18.07 11.07 15.68
C PHE A 340 18.43 12.55 15.53
#